data_AF-A0A537E9I8-F1
#
_entry.id   AF-A0A537E9I8-F1
#
_cell.length_a   1.000
_cell.length_b   1.000
_cell.length_c   1.000
_cell.angle_alpha   90.00
_cell.angle_beta   90.00
_cell.angle_gamma   90.00
#
_symmetry.space_group_name_H-M   'P 1'
#
loop_
_entity.id
_entity.type
_entity.pdbx_description
1 polymer ?
#
loop_
_entity_poly.entity_id
_entity_poly.type
_entity_poly.pdbx_seq_one_letter_code
_entity_poly.pdbx_strand_id
1 'polypeptide(L)'
;MSQLSRQQCENMMSMAMGTRESSSANAHGNLWTGQKSGAKSNSAVEEAFSSLLTGIVCDALANALGRYVLDILASKGLLDDSDNPKEFDRGLQSLFGNGASVLERIVVKDLYRKLSISYNSDARFDYEKSLETAKEVCFVESRPK
;
A
#
# COMPACT_ATOMS: atom_id res chain seq x y z
N MET A 1 -17.08 -2.23 19.47
CA MET A 1 -15.97 -2.91 18.75
C MET A 1 -16.53 -4.18 18.14
N SER A 2 -16.74 -4.22 16.82
CA SER A 2 -17.09 -5.50 16.18
C SER A 2 -15.79 -6.25 15.92
N GLN A 3 -15.73 -7.52 16.31
CA GLN A 3 -14.54 -8.36 16.11
C GLN A 3 -14.24 -8.62 14.62
N LEU A 4 -15.17 -8.27 13.73
CA LEU A 4 -15.09 -8.52 12.30
C LEU A 4 -13.97 -7.70 11.63
N SER A 5 -13.81 -6.40 11.94
CA SER A 5 -12.77 -5.58 11.32
C SER A 5 -11.36 -5.95 11.80
N ARG A 6 -11.21 -6.39 13.05
CA ARG A 6 -9.93 -6.86 13.58
C ARG A 6 -9.51 -8.16 12.90
N GLN A 7 -10.46 -9.07 12.72
CA GLN A 7 -10.25 -10.35 12.04
C GLN A 7 -9.91 -10.18 10.55
N GLN A 8 -10.45 -9.16 9.88
CA GLN A 8 -10.13 -8.88 8.48
C GLN A 8 -8.68 -8.42 8.30
N CYS A 9 -8.17 -7.54 9.17
CA CYS A 9 -6.75 -7.16 9.14
C CYS A 9 -5.82 -8.33 9.52
N GLU A 10 -6.18 -9.15 10.52
CA GLU A 10 -5.37 -10.29 10.97
C GLU A 10 -5.35 -11.46 9.96
N ASN A 11 -6.49 -11.73 9.30
CA ASN A 11 -6.58 -12.76 8.25
C ASN A 11 -5.76 -12.40 7.02
N MET A 12 -5.73 -11.11 6.66
CA MET A 12 -4.93 -10.63 5.52
C MET A 12 -3.43 -10.80 5.79
N MET A 13 -2.99 -10.63 7.05
CA MET A 13 -1.59 -10.85 7.45
C MET A 13 -1.21 -12.35 7.55
N SER A 14 -2.16 -13.24 7.88
CA SER A 14 -1.90 -14.68 8.00
C SER A 14 -1.79 -15.40 6.65
N MET A 15 -2.51 -14.94 5.61
CA MET A 15 -2.39 -15.50 4.25
C MET A 15 -1.04 -15.21 3.58
N ALA A 16 -0.26 -14.26 4.09
CA ALA A 16 1.09 -13.97 3.61
C ALA A 16 2.16 -14.93 4.15
N MET A 17 1.86 -15.79 5.15
CA MET A 17 2.89 -16.56 5.88
C MET A 17 2.67 -18.09 6.00
N GLY A 18 1.61 -18.70 5.45
CA GLY A 18 1.48 -20.17 5.37
C GLY A 18 1.17 -20.59 3.93
N THR A 19 1.78 -21.60 3.30
CA THR A 19 2.38 -22.84 3.80
C THR A 19 3.41 -23.36 2.78
N ARG A 20 4.65 -23.56 3.23
CA ARG A 20 5.58 -24.52 2.61
C ARG A 20 5.26 -25.88 3.19
N GLU A 21 4.59 -26.74 2.43
CA GLU A 21 4.61 -28.18 2.69
C GLU A 21 4.97 -28.91 1.40
N SER A 22 6.17 -29.47 1.40
CA SER A 22 6.61 -30.43 0.40
C SER A 22 5.90 -31.75 0.65
N SER A 23 5.25 -32.30 -0.38
CA SER A 23 4.92 -33.72 -0.41
C SER A 23 5.18 -34.27 -1.81
N SER A 24 5.89 -35.39 -1.82
CA SER A 24 6.53 -36.06 -2.96
C SER A 24 5.60 -37.09 -3.58
N ALA A 25 5.47 -37.10 -4.91
CA ALA A 25 5.12 -38.29 -5.69
C ALA A 25 5.56 -38.14 -7.16
N ASN A 26 5.87 -39.27 -7.78
CA ASN A 26 6.85 -39.48 -8.85
C ASN A 26 6.40 -39.21 -10.30
N ALA A 27 7.44 -38.92 -11.10
CA ALA A 27 7.81 -39.44 -12.42
C ALA A 27 7.07 -39.03 -13.71
N HIS A 28 7.95 -38.60 -14.64
CA HIS A 28 7.96 -38.80 -16.09
C HIS A 28 7.28 -37.73 -16.96
N GLY A 29 8.11 -37.01 -17.72
CA GLY A 29 7.63 -36.12 -18.79
C GLY A 29 8.54 -34.91 -19.02
N ASN A 30 9.62 -35.12 -19.76
CA ASN A 30 10.26 -34.14 -20.63
C ASN A 30 9.36 -32.96 -21.07
N LEU A 31 9.85 -31.72 -20.99
CA LEU A 31 9.96 -30.78 -22.13
C LEU A 31 10.39 -29.39 -21.65
N TRP A 32 11.40 -28.88 -22.32
CA TRP A 32 11.98 -27.55 -22.24
C TRP A 32 10.93 -26.42 -22.09
N THR A 33 11.00 -25.65 -21.01
CA THR A 33 10.79 -24.19 -21.06
C THR A 33 11.69 -23.53 -20.01
N GLY A 34 12.64 -22.73 -20.48
CA GLY A 34 13.33 -21.78 -19.62
C GLY A 34 12.33 -20.71 -19.20
N GLN A 35 11.68 -20.88 -18.05
CA GLN A 35 10.86 -19.83 -17.47
C GLN A 35 11.73 -18.92 -16.62
N LYS A 36 12.16 -17.86 -17.30
CA LYS A 36 12.68 -16.58 -16.82
C LYS A 36 12.03 -16.20 -15.47
N SER A 37 12.79 -16.34 -14.38
CA SER A 37 12.39 -16.09 -12.99
C SER A 37 12.20 -14.60 -12.62
N GLY A 38 11.87 -13.74 -13.59
CA GLY A 38 11.83 -12.28 -13.41
C GLY A 38 10.46 -11.68 -13.08
N ALA A 39 9.37 -12.45 -13.16
CA ALA A 39 8.02 -11.92 -12.98
C ALA A 39 7.49 -11.98 -11.55
N LYS A 40 7.97 -12.92 -10.72
CA LYS A 40 7.51 -13.09 -9.33
C LYS A 40 8.03 -12.02 -8.37
N SER A 41 9.20 -11.42 -8.65
CA SER A 41 9.80 -10.42 -7.77
C SER A 41 9.07 -9.08 -7.84
N ASN A 42 8.59 -8.69 -9.02
CA ASN A 42 7.97 -7.38 -9.19
C ASN A 42 6.57 -7.33 -8.56
N SER A 43 5.74 -8.37 -8.72
CA SER A 43 4.40 -8.35 -8.11
C SER A 43 4.44 -8.40 -6.58
N ALA A 44 5.42 -9.10 -5.99
CA ALA A 44 5.57 -9.16 -4.54
C ALA A 44 5.98 -7.80 -3.95
N VAL A 45 6.83 -7.03 -4.66
CA VAL A 45 7.21 -5.68 -4.23
C VAL A 45 6.07 -4.69 -4.44
N GLU A 46 5.30 -4.83 -5.51
CA GLU A 46 4.06 -4.07 -5.73
C GLU A 46 3.07 -4.28 -4.58
N GLU A 47 2.77 -5.53 -4.21
CA GLU A 47 1.88 -5.82 -3.07
C GLU A 47 2.43 -5.30 -1.75
N ALA A 48 3.74 -5.41 -1.52
CA ALA A 48 4.37 -4.87 -0.32
C ALA A 48 4.24 -3.33 -0.25
N PHE A 49 4.41 -2.64 -1.38
CA PHE A 49 4.22 -1.20 -1.46
C PHE A 49 2.76 -0.81 -1.24
N SER A 50 1.81 -1.50 -1.88
CA SER A 50 0.38 -1.25 -1.68
C SER A 50 -0.02 -1.44 -0.21
N SER A 51 0.42 -2.52 0.43
CA SER A 51 0.16 -2.77 1.85
C SER A 51 0.76 -1.68 2.75
N LEU A 52 1.99 -1.24 2.46
CA LEU A 52 2.63 -0.13 3.16
C LEU A 52 1.82 1.16 3.00
N LEU A 53 1.41 1.48 1.77
CA LEU A 53 0.66 2.71 1.46
C LEU A 53 -0.69 2.72 2.18
N THR A 54 -1.46 1.63 2.12
CA THR A 54 -2.73 1.49 2.84
C THR A 54 -2.55 1.70 4.34
N GLY A 55 -1.50 1.12 4.94
CA GLY A 55 -1.17 1.33 6.35
C GLY A 55 -0.88 2.80 6.67
N ILE A 56 -0.05 3.46 5.85
CA ILE A 56 0.27 4.88 6.00
C ILE A 56 -0.97 5.76 5.85
N VAL A 57 -1.84 5.50 4.87
CA VAL A 57 -3.08 6.25 4.67
C VAL A 57 -3.97 6.15 5.91
N CYS A 58 -4.18 4.93 6.44
CA CYS A 58 -4.97 4.71 7.64
C CYS A 58 -4.41 5.48 8.84
N ASP A 59 -3.11 5.35 9.10
CA ASP A 59 -2.45 5.99 10.23
C ASP A 59 -2.45 7.52 10.10
N ALA A 60 -2.09 8.04 8.93
CA ALA A 60 -2.05 9.47 8.65
C ALA A 60 -3.42 10.12 8.83
N LEU A 61 -4.48 9.51 8.29
CA LEU A 61 -5.84 10.02 8.42
C LEU A 61 -6.39 9.85 9.84
N ALA A 62 -6.10 8.73 10.52
CA ALA A 62 -6.45 8.56 11.94
C ALA A 62 -5.84 9.67 12.81
N ASN A 63 -4.58 10.03 12.53
CA ASN A 63 -3.87 11.06 13.27
C ASN A 63 -4.37 12.48 12.95
N ALA A 64 -4.74 12.74 11.70
CA ALA A 64 -5.20 14.06 11.26
C ALA A 64 -6.67 14.35 11.60
N LEU A 65 -7.55 13.36 11.40
CA LEU A 65 -9.01 13.52 11.50
C LEU A 65 -9.59 12.90 12.78
N GLY A 66 -8.83 12.03 13.44
CA GLY A 66 -9.28 11.22 14.56
C GLY A 66 -9.92 9.90 14.11
N ARG A 67 -9.75 8.86 14.95
CA ARG A 67 -10.24 7.49 14.68
C ARG A 67 -11.75 7.43 14.39
N TYR A 68 -12.55 8.22 15.09
CA TYR A 68 -14.01 8.22 14.87
C TYR A 68 -14.39 8.66 13.45
N VAL A 69 -13.73 9.69 12.92
CA VAL A 69 -13.97 10.15 11.54
C VAL A 69 -13.47 9.10 10.56
N LEU A 70 -12.28 8.53 10.80
CA LEU A 70 -11.74 7.47 9.95
C LEU A 70 -12.69 6.27 9.84
N ASP A 71 -13.27 5.82 10.95
CA ASP A 71 -14.23 4.71 10.96
C ASP A 71 -15.46 5.00 10.08
N ILE A 72 -15.95 6.25 10.11
CA ILE A 72 -17.06 6.68 9.23
C ILE A 72 -16.62 6.65 7.77
N LEU A 73 -15.44 7.19 7.45
CA LEU A 73 -14.92 7.21 6.08
C LEU A 73 -14.71 5.80 5.52
N ALA A 74 -14.18 4.89 6.34
CA ALA A 74 -14.05 3.47 6.02
C ALA A 74 -15.41 2.83 5.73
N SER A 75 -16.43 3.10 6.56
CA SER A 75 -17.80 2.60 6.33
C SER A 75 -18.46 3.11 5.04
N LYS A 76 -17.90 4.19 4.47
CA LYS A 76 -18.34 4.79 3.19
C LYS A 76 -17.51 4.33 2.00
N GLY A 77 -16.53 3.46 2.21
CA GLY A 77 -15.66 2.91 1.17
C GLY A 77 -14.54 3.84 0.71
N LEU A 78 -14.27 4.95 1.42
CA LEU A 78 -13.20 5.87 1.00
C LEU A 78 -11.81 5.21 1.03
N LEU A 79 -11.59 4.30 1.98
CA LEU A 79 -10.28 3.65 2.18
C LEU A 79 -10.10 2.39 1.33
N ASP A 80 -11.17 1.91 0.69
CA ASP A 80 -11.17 0.68 -0.10
C ASP A 80 -10.21 0.80 -1.29
N ASP A 81 -10.07 2.01 -1.83
CA ASP A 81 -9.20 2.33 -2.97
C ASP A 81 -7.87 3.00 -2.54
N SER A 82 -7.43 2.83 -1.29
CA SER A 82 -6.22 3.51 -0.77
C SER A 82 -4.91 3.13 -1.47
N ASP A 83 -4.89 1.98 -2.15
CA ASP A 83 -3.79 1.50 -2.99
C ASP A 83 -3.86 2.00 -4.43
N ASN A 84 -4.96 2.63 -4.83
CA ASN A 84 -5.16 3.29 -6.11
C ASN A 84 -5.15 4.83 -5.94
N PRO A 85 -4.02 5.50 -6.24
CA PRO A 85 -3.86 6.93 -5.97
C PRO A 85 -4.92 7.83 -6.57
N LYS A 86 -5.41 7.49 -7.77
CA LYS A 86 -6.37 8.31 -8.53
C LYS A 86 -7.77 8.21 -7.95
N GLU A 87 -8.18 7.00 -7.59
CA GLU A 87 -9.49 6.75 -6.99
C GLU A 87 -9.55 7.35 -5.59
N PHE A 88 -8.47 7.17 -4.81
CA PHE A 88 -8.34 7.77 -3.49
C PHE A 88 -8.33 9.31 -3.52
N ASP A 89 -7.55 9.93 -4.43
CA ASP A 89 -7.58 11.39 -4.66
C ASP A 89 -9.00 11.85 -5.01
N ARG A 90 -9.66 11.20 -5.97
CA ARG A 90 -11.04 11.55 -6.34
C ARG A 90 -12.01 11.44 -5.15
N GLY A 91 -11.87 10.40 -4.34
CA GLY A 91 -12.68 10.21 -3.13
C GLY A 91 -12.44 11.32 -2.11
N LEU A 92 -11.19 11.68 -1.85
CA LEU A 92 -10.83 12.78 -0.96
C LEU A 92 -11.36 14.11 -1.49
N GLN A 93 -11.17 14.41 -2.77
CA GLN A 93 -11.67 15.64 -3.41
C GLN A 93 -13.19 15.74 -3.31
N SER A 94 -13.91 14.65 -3.52
CA SER A 94 -15.38 14.63 -3.41
C SER A 94 -15.89 14.93 -2.00
N LEU A 95 -15.16 14.54 -0.95
CA LEU A 95 -15.60 14.68 0.44
C LEU A 95 -15.07 15.96 1.11
N PHE A 96 -13.82 16.32 0.83
CA PHE A 96 -13.10 17.38 1.52
C PHE A 96 -12.83 18.61 0.63
N GLY A 97 -13.10 18.52 -0.68
CA GLY A 97 -12.80 19.58 -1.64
C GLY A 97 -11.33 20.00 -1.54
N ASN A 98 -11.08 21.31 -1.42
CA ASN A 98 -9.73 21.86 -1.27
C ASN A 98 -8.92 21.24 -0.11
N GLY A 99 -9.59 20.72 0.92
CA GLY A 99 -8.97 20.04 2.06
C GLY A 99 -8.32 18.70 1.71
N ALA A 100 -8.69 18.08 0.59
CA ALA A 100 -8.08 16.84 0.10
C ALA A 100 -6.55 16.99 -0.08
N SER A 101 -6.13 18.09 -0.68
CA SER A 101 -4.71 18.40 -0.90
C SER A 101 -3.90 18.52 0.40
N VAL A 102 -4.54 18.84 1.53
CA VAL A 102 -3.90 18.86 2.85
C VAL A 102 -3.72 17.44 3.35
N LEU A 103 -4.75 16.60 3.22
CA LEU A 103 -4.72 15.19 3.64
C LEU A 103 -3.73 14.36 2.81
N GLU A 104 -3.73 14.49 1.49
CA GLU A 104 -2.74 13.89 0.60
C GLU A 104 -1.31 14.24 1.02
N ARG A 105 -1.10 15.51 1.40
CA ARG A 105 0.22 16.00 1.81
C ARG A 105 0.66 15.42 3.16
N ILE A 106 -0.29 15.21 4.07
CA ILE A 106 -0.04 14.50 5.34
C ILE A 106 0.34 13.04 5.06
N VAL A 107 -0.40 12.35 4.18
CA VAL A 107 -0.10 10.98 3.75
C VAL A 107 1.31 10.88 3.17
N VAL A 108 1.64 11.73 2.20
CA VAL A 108 2.98 11.73 1.56
C VAL A 108 4.08 12.03 2.57
N LYS A 109 3.87 12.98 3.48
CA LYS A 109 4.86 13.32 4.50
C LYS A 109 5.13 12.13 5.43
N ASP A 110 4.09 11.40 5.81
CA ASP A 110 4.23 10.20 6.64
C ASP A 110 4.88 9.04 5.89
N LEU A 111 4.54 8.85 4.61
CA LEU A 111 5.18 7.87 3.73
C LEU A 111 6.67 8.16 3.55
N TYR A 112 7.03 9.40 3.21
CA TYR A 112 8.42 9.80 3.00
C TYR A 112 9.23 9.66 4.28
N ARG A 113 8.67 10.02 5.42
CA ARG A 113 9.29 9.79 6.73
C ARG A 113 9.54 8.30 6.96
N LYS A 114 8.59 7.43 6.62
CA LYS A 114 8.73 5.97 6.79
C LYS A 114 9.82 5.38 5.89
N LEU A 115 9.96 5.92 4.67
CA LEU A 115 10.95 5.50 3.68
C LEU A 115 12.27 6.28 3.76
N SER A 116 12.45 7.14 4.75
CA SER A 116 13.63 8.01 4.89
C SER A 116 13.91 8.90 3.67
N ILE A 117 12.86 9.30 2.94
CA ILE A 117 12.94 10.21 1.79
C ILE A 117 12.83 11.65 2.31
N SER A 118 13.68 12.56 1.81
CA SER A 118 13.59 13.98 2.14
C SER A 118 12.33 14.61 1.53
N TYR A 119 11.50 15.24 2.36
CA TYR A 119 10.31 15.97 1.91
C TYR A 119 10.62 17.46 1.73
N ASN A 120 10.44 17.99 0.52
CA ASN A 120 10.56 19.42 0.24
C ASN A 120 9.19 20.10 0.34
N SER A 121 8.98 20.91 1.38
CA SER A 121 7.72 21.63 1.61
C SER A 121 7.45 22.75 0.59
N ASP A 122 8.49 23.29 -0.04
CA ASP A 122 8.41 24.49 -0.88
C ASP A 122 8.16 24.12 -2.35
N ALA A 123 8.32 22.84 -2.70
CA ALA A 123 8.03 22.33 -4.03
C ALA A 123 6.52 22.31 -4.31
N ARG A 124 6.17 22.44 -5.60
CA ARG A 124 4.79 22.20 -6.05
C ARG A 124 4.41 20.76 -5.73
N PHE A 125 3.32 20.59 -4.98
CA PHE A 125 2.85 19.28 -4.57
C PHE A 125 2.09 18.59 -5.69
N ASP A 126 2.37 17.31 -5.84
CA ASP A 126 1.77 16.40 -6.81
C ASP A 126 1.70 15.03 -6.14
N TYR A 127 0.49 14.57 -5.84
CA TYR A 127 0.28 13.36 -5.06
C TYR A 127 0.77 12.11 -5.82
N GLU A 128 0.38 11.96 -7.08
CA GLU A 128 0.76 10.82 -7.92
C GLU A 128 2.28 10.71 -8.08
N LYS A 129 2.97 11.81 -8.44
CA LYS A 129 4.44 11.81 -8.56
C LYS A 129 5.16 11.50 -7.26
N SER A 130 4.59 11.93 -6.13
CA SER A 130 5.17 11.64 -4.83
C SER A 130 5.11 10.14 -4.52
N LEU A 131 4.00 9.48 -4.86
CA LEU A 131 3.87 8.03 -4.70
C LEU A 131 4.76 7.26 -5.68
N GLU A 132 4.91 7.72 -6.92
CA GLU A 132 5.87 7.15 -7.88
C GLU A 132 7.30 7.19 -7.32
N THR A 133 7.71 8.33 -6.77
CA THR A 133 9.04 8.49 -6.14
C THR A 133 9.22 7.52 -4.97
N ALA A 134 8.22 7.42 -4.07
CA ALA A 134 8.26 6.51 -2.94
C ALA A 134 8.36 5.04 -3.38
N LYS A 135 7.62 4.70 -4.42
CA LYS A 135 7.58 3.37 -5.02
C LYS A 135 8.94 2.99 -5.61
N GLU A 136 9.58 3.88 -6.36
CA GLU A 136 10.93 3.68 -6.91
C GLU A 136 11.96 3.37 -5.81
N VAL A 137 11.90 4.07 -4.67
CA VAL A 137 12.80 3.83 -3.53
C VAL A 137 12.60 2.41 -2.96
N CYS A 138 11.36 1.97 -2.77
CA CYS A 138 11.06 0.60 -2.34
C CYS A 138 11.60 -0.47 -3.31
N PHE A 139 11.54 -0.21 -4.63
CA PHE A 139 12.08 -1.12 -5.64
C PHE A 139 13.61 -1.18 -5.65
N VAL A 140 14.29 -0.07 -5.33
CA VAL A 140 15.76 -0.02 -5.28
C VAL A 140 16.29 -0.77 -4.05
N GLU A 141 15.63 -0.62 -2.90
CA GLU A 141 16.02 -1.30 -1.65
C GLU A 141 15.81 -2.83 -1.71
N SER A 142 14.90 -3.29 -2.56
CA SER A 142 14.59 -4.70 -2.77
C SER A 142 15.59 -5.46 -3.65
N ARG A 143 16.59 -4.79 -4.24
CA ARG A 143 17.62 -5.46 -5.05
C ARG A 143 18.75 -5.98 -4.15
N PRO A 144 19.04 -7.29 -4.12
CA PRO A 144 20.19 -7.79 -3.39
C PRO A 144 21.48 -7.20 -4.01
N LYS A 145 22.37 -6.71 -3.16
CA LYS A 145 23.74 -6.30 -3.50
C LYS A 145 24.57 -7.49 -3.96
#